data_AF-B6H546-F1
#
_entry.id   AF-B6H546-F1
#
_cell.length_a   1.000
_cell.length_b   1.000
_cell.length_c   1.000
_cell.angle_alpha   90.00
_cell.angle_beta   90.00
_cell.angle_gamma   90.00
#
_symmetry.space_group_name_H-M   'P 1'
#
loop_
_entity.id
_entity.type
_entity.pdbx_description
1 polymer ?
#
loop_
_entity_poly.entity_id
_entity_poly.type
_entity_poly.pdbx_seq_one_letter_code
_entity_poly.pdbx_strand_id
1 'polypeptide(L)'
;MEELESRSQHSHPIEYYDLEQSGSITDSQSGDDEAWCPGDGICPTETQLQSCYQASLDSWSQAVLSRDGACKSLDIHLKAFLGLLDNVPLFFHKPPKDIDLTGGKKFPLVLKSSLHLQTTGHPSCSQQWKPIDYLQCLGFPLPTVYKTNVEQPLCSVTLAAQELRPAYLTSIVLAWSYILSSRWVEILQSSGKDCALFHDSDDSTIENFWAVITQGRWLARVKTGHASSYSPWMLRGEDRRNDESPNKSYEWVPSLPSSSVAFNILLDFCISDGLEREMLVGFASVLLLPSRNIPSPKLSPPAVISRPPNPFTTNLTIFHDIFRKIDKWITLSATQDALDSLLCSAFFDPTIPCNLVGSASSGTKEAISSDAQLDHQKLLDAISWKKPHLSLLWYSLVVHDQASPILNMSLKRLPPICLVAAIWTNTIQTFLQVMYHSDSTTETGISRAEEFHISFYCRPEASVPWVAAPPFGFTTKRNLSLEIFAHVEHEHLPISWANFWVLRSGEKIQASKQHQYELGVFQTQLFDTLGYNHLSEFKWSKDADEQSQSATSHLFNWHRHHDDGLWLDDGTSKIEDIRQLQHHPWIVDPFHDADRHDRPNEDNSCSPDLGYIVDWKSEVRKHCHTDLQSGV
;
A
#
# COMPACT_ATOMS: atom_id res chain seq x y z
N MET A 1 50.64 25.08 17.94
CA MET A 1 50.83 24.43 16.63
C MET A 1 50.18 23.05 16.72
N GLU A 2 48.85 22.94 16.86
CA GLU A 2 47.78 23.61 16.04
C GLU A 2 47.98 23.29 14.55
N GLU A 3 47.02 22.88 13.73
CA GLU A 3 45.57 22.57 13.85
C GLU A 3 45.17 21.74 12.59
N LEU A 4 44.03 21.06 12.43
CA LEU A 4 42.72 20.93 13.13
C LEU A 4 42.23 19.46 12.98
N GLU A 5 41.30 19.00 13.81
CA GLU A 5 40.50 17.77 13.56
C GLU A 5 39.03 18.11 13.31
N SER A 6 38.53 17.84 12.09
CA SER A 6 37.10 17.90 11.79
C SER A 6 36.43 16.55 12.12
N ARG A 7 35.62 16.50 13.18
CA ARG A 7 34.83 15.32 13.55
C ARG A 7 33.86 14.91 12.44
N SER A 8 34.06 13.74 11.83
CA SER A 8 33.03 13.08 11.04
C SER A 8 31.97 12.50 11.98
N GLN A 9 30.71 12.92 11.85
CA GLN A 9 29.59 12.24 12.51
C GLN A 9 29.39 10.87 11.85
N HIS A 10 29.37 9.81 12.65
CA HIS A 10 29.06 8.46 12.17
C HIS A 10 27.55 8.33 11.93
N SER A 11 27.14 8.37 10.67
CA SER A 11 25.86 7.84 10.24
C SER A 11 25.89 6.31 10.36
N HIS A 12 25.22 5.78 11.40
CA HIS A 12 25.04 4.34 11.56
C HIS A 12 24.12 3.79 10.44
N PRO A 13 24.45 2.63 9.85
CA PRO A 13 23.57 2.01 8.86
C PRO A 13 22.32 1.43 9.51
N ILE A 14 21.17 1.68 8.90
CA ILE A 14 19.91 1.03 9.25
C ILE A 14 19.97 -0.41 8.74
N GLU A 15 20.17 -1.37 9.64
CA GLU A 15 20.12 -2.80 9.30
C GLU A 15 18.66 -3.26 9.14
N TYR A 16 18.38 -3.89 8.00
CA TYR A 16 17.07 -4.48 7.70
C TYR A 16 16.90 -5.79 8.48
N TYR A 17 15.90 -5.86 9.35
CA TYR A 17 15.47 -7.11 9.99
C TYR A 17 14.16 -7.61 9.36
N ASP A 18 14.31 -8.56 8.44
CA ASP A 18 13.25 -9.47 7.97
C ASP A 18 13.71 -10.89 8.29
N LEU A 19 13.22 -11.49 9.39
CA LEU A 19 13.22 -12.94 9.68
C LEU A 19 12.70 -13.23 11.11
N GLU A 20 11.38 -13.28 11.30
CA GLU A 20 10.82 -14.02 12.44
C GLU A 20 10.56 -15.47 12.04
N GLN A 21 11.43 -16.36 12.50
CA GLN A 21 11.19 -17.80 12.46
C GLN A 21 10.27 -18.20 13.59
N SER A 22 9.30 -19.07 13.29
CA SER A 22 8.42 -19.69 14.28
C SER A 22 9.21 -20.53 15.29
N GLY A 23 9.52 -19.95 16.45
CA GLY A 23 10.10 -20.63 17.60
C GLY A 23 9.04 -20.87 18.68
N SER A 24 8.59 -22.11 18.85
CA SER A 24 7.70 -22.48 19.95
C SER A 24 8.48 -22.50 21.27
N ILE A 25 8.35 -21.45 22.09
CA ILE A 25 8.79 -21.46 23.48
C ILE A 25 7.56 -21.72 24.35
N THR A 26 7.46 -22.95 24.84
CA THR A 26 6.64 -23.25 26.01
C THR A 26 7.41 -22.81 27.24
N ASP A 27 6.90 -21.82 27.98
CA ASP A 27 7.23 -21.72 29.39
C ASP A 27 6.00 -21.29 30.20
N SER A 28 5.88 -21.92 31.36
CA SER A 28 4.78 -21.75 32.28
C SER A 28 5.28 -21.11 33.56
N GLN A 29 4.78 -19.93 33.93
CA GLN A 29 4.36 -19.68 35.31
C GLN A 29 3.59 -18.36 35.49
N SER A 30 2.60 -18.46 36.37
CA SER A 30 1.79 -17.42 36.98
C SER A 30 2.54 -16.12 37.33
N GLY A 31 2.18 -15.04 36.64
CA GLY A 31 1.90 -13.74 37.26
C GLY A 31 0.40 -13.50 37.24
N ASP A 32 -0.11 -12.58 38.05
CA ASP A 32 -1.53 -12.19 37.99
C ASP A 32 -1.80 -11.44 36.66
N ASP A 33 -2.32 -12.15 35.67
CA ASP A 33 -2.84 -11.54 34.43
C ASP A 33 -4.02 -10.63 34.80
N GLU A 34 -3.77 -9.33 34.82
CA GLU A 34 -4.77 -8.29 35.03
C GLU A 34 -5.79 -8.38 33.87
N ALA A 35 -6.96 -8.96 34.15
CA ALA A 35 -7.89 -9.39 33.12
C ALA A 35 -8.58 -8.19 32.44
N TRP A 36 -8.08 -7.81 31.27
CA TRP A 36 -8.62 -6.76 30.40
C TRP A 36 -10.11 -6.98 30.13
N CYS A 37 -10.90 -5.93 30.31
CA CYS A 37 -12.36 -5.99 30.27
C CYS A 37 -12.89 -5.13 29.11
N PRO A 38 -13.76 -5.66 28.23
CA PRO A 38 -14.41 -4.87 27.19
C PRO A 38 -15.11 -3.63 27.77
N GLY A 39 -14.74 -2.44 27.29
CA GLY A 39 -15.25 -1.16 27.80
C GLY A 39 -14.36 -0.43 28.80
N ASP A 40 -13.10 -0.83 28.98
CA ASP A 40 -12.11 -0.15 29.84
C ASP A 40 -11.67 1.26 29.36
N GLY A 41 -12.09 1.68 28.16
CA GLY A 41 -11.76 2.97 27.55
C GLY A 41 -10.74 2.87 26.41
N ILE A 42 -10.01 1.77 26.29
CA ILE A 42 -9.16 1.42 25.14
C ILE A 42 -9.81 0.29 24.34
N CYS A 43 -10.15 -0.81 25.02
CA CYS A 43 -10.91 -1.93 24.49
C CYS A 43 -12.38 -1.51 24.35
N PRO A 44 -12.99 -1.60 23.14
CA PRO A 44 -14.41 -1.29 22.97
C PRO A 44 -15.29 -2.24 23.79
N THR A 45 -16.49 -1.77 24.16
CA THR A 45 -17.51 -2.61 24.79
C THR A 45 -17.97 -3.73 23.86
N GLU A 46 -18.44 -4.86 24.40
CA GLU A 46 -19.02 -5.96 23.62
C GLU A 46 -20.13 -5.48 22.66
N THR A 47 -20.94 -4.51 23.08
CA THR A 47 -21.97 -3.87 22.24
C THR A 47 -21.38 -3.08 21.06
N GLN A 48 -20.31 -2.31 21.27
CA GLN A 48 -19.60 -1.60 20.19
C GLN A 48 -18.95 -2.59 19.22
N LEU A 49 -18.28 -3.61 19.77
CA LEU A 49 -17.66 -4.68 19.00
C LEU A 49 -18.69 -5.37 18.10
N GLN A 50 -19.81 -5.85 18.66
CA GLN A 50 -20.83 -6.54 17.87
C GLN A 50 -21.57 -5.61 16.88
N SER A 51 -21.78 -4.34 17.23
CA SER A 51 -22.40 -3.35 16.31
C SER A 51 -21.52 -3.10 15.08
N CYS A 52 -20.20 -2.96 15.27
CA CYS A 52 -19.25 -2.79 14.17
C CYS A 52 -19.18 -4.03 13.28
N TYR A 53 -19.18 -5.23 13.88
CA TYR A 53 -19.23 -6.50 13.18
C TYR A 53 -20.50 -6.60 12.30
N GLN A 54 -21.67 -6.34 12.88
CA GLN A 54 -22.95 -6.48 12.17
C GLN A 54 -23.07 -5.45 11.03
N ALA A 55 -22.67 -4.20 11.27
CA ALA A 55 -22.65 -3.18 10.23
C ALA A 55 -21.73 -3.55 9.05
N SER A 56 -20.56 -4.12 9.33
CA SER A 56 -19.65 -4.65 8.30
C SER A 56 -20.26 -5.84 7.55
N LEU A 57 -20.80 -6.83 8.28
CA LEU A 57 -21.48 -8.00 7.73
C LEU A 57 -22.63 -7.61 6.80
N ASP A 58 -23.51 -6.70 7.22
CA ASP A 58 -24.63 -6.18 6.43
C ASP A 58 -24.12 -5.47 5.17
N SER A 59 -23.14 -4.56 5.33
CA SER A 59 -22.58 -3.73 4.25
C SER A 59 -21.88 -4.56 3.17
N TRP A 60 -21.23 -5.67 3.54
CA TRP A 60 -20.63 -6.61 2.60
C TRP A 60 -21.64 -7.61 2.04
N SER A 61 -22.60 -8.09 2.84
CA SER A 61 -23.67 -8.99 2.36
C SER A 61 -24.56 -8.30 1.32
N GLN A 62 -24.89 -7.02 1.51
CA GLN A 62 -25.60 -6.22 0.51
C GLN A 62 -24.78 -6.08 -0.79
N ALA A 63 -23.46 -5.93 -0.70
CA ALA A 63 -22.58 -5.86 -1.87
C ALA A 63 -22.55 -7.19 -2.64
N VAL A 64 -22.49 -8.33 -1.95
CA VAL A 64 -22.59 -9.69 -2.53
C VAL A 64 -23.95 -9.91 -3.21
N LEU A 65 -25.05 -9.51 -2.56
CA LEU A 65 -26.41 -9.71 -3.08
C LEU A 65 -26.76 -8.76 -4.23
N SER A 66 -25.98 -7.70 -4.45
CA SER A 66 -26.22 -6.72 -5.51
C SER A 66 -25.93 -7.32 -6.89
N ARG A 67 -26.96 -7.87 -7.53
CA ARG A 67 -26.89 -8.40 -8.91
C ARG A 67 -26.46 -7.36 -9.95
N ASP A 68 -26.61 -6.07 -9.65
CA ASP A 68 -26.10 -4.97 -10.46
C ASP A 68 -24.57 -4.78 -10.34
N GLY A 69 -23.88 -5.48 -9.43
CA GLY A 69 -22.42 -5.52 -9.35
C GLY A 69 -21.81 -6.41 -10.43
N ALA A 70 -22.19 -7.68 -10.44
CA ALA A 70 -21.68 -8.69 -11.38
C ALA A 70 -22.21 -8.55 -12.82
N CYS A 71 -23.36 -7.90 -13.00
CA CYS A 71 -24.03 -7.75 -14.30
C CYS A 71 -23.72 -6.42 -15.03
N LYS A 72 -22.78 -5.61 -14.51
CA LYS A 72 -22.29 -4.42 -15.21
C LYS A 72 -21.46 -4.83 -16.44
N SER A 73 -21.69 -4.11 -17.55
CA SER A 73 -20.92 -4.29 -18.79
C SER A 73 -19.41 -4.20 -18.52
N LEU A 74 -18.62 -5.01 -19.25
CA LEU A 74 -17.16 -4.99 -19.22
C LEU A 74 -16.58 -3.57 -19.39
N ASP A 75 -17.28 -2.74 -20.17
CA ASP A 75 -17.02 -1.31 -20.40
C ASP A 75 -17.02 -0.48 -19.11
N ILE A 76 -17.89 -0.76 -18.14
CA ILE A 76 -17.97 -0.01 -16.87
C ILE A 76 -16.76 -0.32 -15.98
N HIS A 77 -16.42 -1.61 -15.84
CA HIS A 77 -15.22 -2.01 -15.10
C HIS A 77 -13.95 -1.49 -15.77
N LEU A 78 -13.88 -1.53 -17.11
CA LEU A 78 -12.75 -1.01 -17.85
C LEU A 78 -12.61 0.52 -17.72
N LYS A 79 -13.73 1.28 -17.77
CA LYS A 79 -13.71 2.73 -17.51
C LYS A 79 -13.26 3.06 -16.09
N ALA A 80 -13.78 2.37 -15.08
CA ALA A 80 -13.38 2.56 -13.70
C ALA A 80 -11.88 2.23 -13.48
N PHE A 81 -11.42 1.12 -14.05
CA PHE A 81 -10.01 0.70 -14.01
C PHE A 81 -9.09 1.70 -14.73
N LEU A 82 -9.47 2.20 -15.90
CA LEU A 82 -8.70 3.23 -16.63
C LEU A 82 -8.69 4.58 -15.88
N GLY A 83 -9.72 4.90 -15.10
CA GLY A 83 -9.82 6.12 -14.30
C GLY A 83 -8.75 6.22 -13.19
N LEU A 84 -8.29 5.09 -12.64
CA LEU A 84 -7.19 5.06 -11.66
C LEU A 84 -5.93 5.80 -12.13
N LEU A 85 -5.73 5.89 -13.44
CA LEU A 85 -4.52 6.46 -14.00
C LEU A 85 -4.60 7.94 -14.33
N ASP A 86 -5.71 8.64 -14.10
CA ASP A 86 -5.87 9.98 -14.66
C ASP A 86 -4.78 10.95 -14.16
N ASN A 87 -4.37 10.85 -12.88
CA ASN A 87 -3.29 11.64 -12.31
C ASN A 87 -1.95 10.90 -12.14
N VAL A 88 -1.84 9.59 -12.43
CA VAL A 88 -0.56 8.84 -12.37
C VAL A 88 0.45 9.40 -13.40
N PRO A 89 1.74 9.61 -13.04
CA PRO A 89 2.76 10.16 -13.95
C PRO A 89 3.28 9.12 -14.95
N LEU A 90 3.98 9.58 -15.99
CA LEU A 90 4.64 8.70 -16.97
C LEU A 90 5.91 8.07 -16.39
N PHE A 91 6.11 6.77 -16.65
CA PHE A 91 7.28 6.04 -16.16
C PHE A 91 8.57 6.57 -16.76
N PHE A 92 9.54 6.88 -15.89
CA PHE A 92 10.94 7.17 -16.26
C PHE A 92 11.13 8.17 -17.42
N HIS A 93 10.24 9.15 -17.56
CA HIS A 93 10.26 10.06 -18.71
C HIS A 93 11.29 11.19 -18.52
N LYS A 94 12.35 11.19 -19.35
CA LYS A 94 13.40 12.23 -19.38
C LYS A 94 14.04 12.52 -18.00
N PRO A 95 14.61 11.49 -17.34
CA PRO A 95 15.32 11.70 -16.07
C PRO A 95 16.57 12.59 -16.26
N PRO A 96 16.95 13.38 -15.25
CA PRO A 96 18.22 14.09 -15.25
C PRO A 96 19.41 13.12 -15.16
N LYS A 97 20.62 13.65 -15.30
CA LYS A 97 21.85 12.92 -14.95
C LYS A 97 21.88 12.67 -13.44
N ASP A 98 22.61 11.64 -13.03
CA ASP A 98 22.94 11.37 -11.63
C ASP A 98 21.75 11.20 -10.67
N ILE A 99 20.60 10.77 -11.21
CA ILE A 99 19.47 10.22 -10.44
C ILE A 99 19.92 9.12 -9.48
N ASP A 100 19.28 9.07 -8.32
CA ASP A 100 19.54 8.07 -7.29
C ASP A 100 18.99 6.70 -7.70
N LEU A 101 19.87 5.93 -8.35
CA LEU A 101 19.68 4.53 -8.70
C LEU A 101 20.55 3.66 -7.79
N THR A 102 19.90 2.76 -7.05
CA THR A 102 20.50 1.74 -6.19
C THR A 102 20.19 0.34 -6.71
N GLY A 103 20.86 -0.69 -6.19
CA GLY A 103 20.70 -2.09 -6.62
C GLY A 103 22.02 -2.77 -6.97
N GLY A 104 21.96 -4.02 -7.43
CA GLY A 104 23.18 -4.78 -7.76
C GLY A 104 22.90 -6.19 -8.27
N LYS A 105 23.92 -7.06 -8.28
CA LYS A 105 23.81 -8.43 -8.84
C LYS A 105 22.79 -9.33 -8.11
N LYS A 106 22.42 -9.00 -6.87
CA LYS A 106 21.49 -9.76 -6.03
C LYS A 106 20.26 -8.96 -5.58
N PHE A 107 20.21 -7.67 -5.90
CA PHE A 107 19.19 -6.75 -5.40
C PHE A 107 18.50 -6.08 -6.58
N PRO A 108 17.18 -5.80 -6.51
CA PRO A 108 16.48 -5.07 -7.56
C PRO A 108 17.18 -3.74 -7.88
N LEU A 109 17.12 -3.32 -9.14
CA LEU A 109 17.49 -1.98 -9.56
C LEU A 109 16.35 -1.05 -9.16
N VAL A 110 16.58 -0.17 -8.19
CA VAL A 110 15.57 0.70 -7.59
C VAL A 110 15.91 2.16 -7.86
N LEU A 111 14.89 2.94 -8.18
CA LEU A 111 14.92 4.39 -8.32
C LEU A 111 14.28 5.05 -7.11
N LYS A 112 14.99 5.99 -6.49
CA LYS A 112 14.43 6.86 -5.46
C LYS A 112 13.87 8.15 -6.07
N SER A 113 12.63 8.47 -5.70
CA SER A 113 11.90 9.67 -6.10
C SER A 113 11.20 10.27 -4.88
N SER A 114 10.62 11.47 -5.03
CA SER A 114 9.89 12.14 -3.94
C SER A 114 8.63 12.81 -4.48
N LEU A 115 7.50 12.64 -3.80
CA LEU A 115 6.28 13.41 -4.03
C LEU A 115 6.26 14.54 -3.02
N HIS A 116 6.12 15.79 -3.46
CA HIS A 116 5.88 16.93 -2.56
C HIS A 116 4.40 17.25 -2.60
N LEU A 117 3.75 17.10 -1.45
CA LEU A 117 2.35 17.36 -1.23
C LEU A 117 2.20 18.72 -0.54
N GLN A 118 1.45 19.64 -1.15
CA GLN A 118 0.97 20.83 -0.47
C GLN A 118 -0.18 20.43 0.47
N THR A 119 -0.05 20.81 1.74
CA THR A 119 -0.97 20.43 2.82
C THR A 119 -1.82 21.58 3.33
N THR A 120 -1.42 22.83 3.11
CA THR A 120 -2.26 23.99 3.45
C THR A 120 -1.95 25.20 2.56
N GLY A 121 -2.94 26.09 2.43
CA GLY A 121 -2.78 27.42 1.85
C GLY A 121 -2.67 28.54 2.90
N HIS A 122 -2.67 28.21 4.19
CA HIS A 122 -2.74 29.22 5.25
C HIS A 122 -1.45 30.06 5.32
N PRO A 123 -1.54 31.41 5.24
CA PRO A 123 -0.38 32.27 5.00
C PRO A 123 0.60 32.36 6.18
N SER A 124 0.17 32.03 7.41
CA SER A 124 1.05 31.94 8.59
C SER A 124 1.69 30.55 8.77
N CYS A 125 1.28 29.54 8.03
CA CYS A 125 1.82 28.20 8.19
C CYS A 125 3.23 28.11 7.56
N SER A 126 4.20 27.67 8.35
CA SER A 126 5.58 27.38 7.92
C SER A 126 5.70 26.02 7.21
N GLN A 127 4.82 25.07 7.52
CA GLN A 127 4.89 23.65 7.10
C GLN A 127 3.87 23.34 6.00
N GLN A 128 3.82 24.17 4.96
CA GLN A 128 2.83 24.04 3.87
C GLN A 128 3.06 22.81 2.97
N TRP A 129 4.21 22.14 3.09
CA TRP A 129 4.65 21.09 2.17
C TRP A 129 5.17 19.86 2.92
N LYS A 130 4.59 18.70 2.62
CA LYS A 130 5.02 17.38 3.10
C LYS A 130 5.74 16.62 1.98
N PRO A 131 7.06 16.38 2.08
CA PRO A 131 7.76 15.47 1.18
C PRO A 131 7.47 14.01 1.57
N ILE A 132 7.22 13.16 0.57
CA ILE A 132 7.02 11.71 0.73
C ILE A 132 7.95 11.03 -0.27
N ASP A 133 9.07 10.50 0.22
CA ASP A 133 10.01 9.73 -0.61
C ASP A 133 9.41 8.35 -0.95
N TYR A 134 9.61 7.89 -2.18
CA TYR A 134 9.10 6.60 -2.67
C TYR A 134 10.10 5.91 -3.60
N LEU A 135 9.94 4.59 -3.72
CA LEU A 135 10.84 3.72 -4.47
C LEU A 135 10.11 3.08 -5.67
N GLN A 136 10.80 3.00 -6.81
CA GLN A 136 10.30 2.33 -8.01
C GLN A 136 11.27 1.25 -8.50
N CYS A 137 10.77 0.03 -8.71
CA CYS A 137 11.54 -1.06 -9.28
C CYS A 137 11.72 -0.85 -10.78
N LEU A 138 12.97 -0.64 -11.21
CA LEU A 138 13.32 -0.58 -12.63
C LEU A 138 13.75 -1.94 -13.20
N GLY A 139 14.04 -2.94 -12.36
CA GLY A 139 14.37 -4.29 -12.83
C GLY A 139 14.80 -5.25 -11.73
N PHE A 140 14.54 -6.54 -11.92
CA PHE A 140 14.90 -7.59 -10.97
C PHE A 140 16.23 -8.27 -11.33
N PRO A 141 16.97 -8.84 -10.35
CA PRO A 141 18.19 -9.60 -10.63
C PRO A 141 17.93 -10.92 -11.40
N LEU A 142 16.70 -11.44 -11.34
CA LEU A 142 16.22 -12.61 -12.08
C LEU A 142 14.80 -12.34 -12.62
N PRO A 143 14.38 -12.93 -13.75
CA PRO A 143 12.99 -12.87 -14.21
C PRO A 143 12.03 -13.55 -13.22
N THR A 144 10.77 -13.09 -13.19
CA THR A 144 9.71 -13.76 -12.43
C THR A 144 9.34 -15.08 -13.12
N VAL A 145 9.08 -16.12 -12.33
CA VAL A 145 8.66 -17.44 -12.84
C VAL A 145 7.20 -17.74 -12.50
N TYR A 146 6.51 -18.46 -13.38
CA TYR A 146 5.18 -19.04 -13.12
C TYR A 146 5.24 -20.56 -13.04
N LYS A 147 4.31 -21.15 -12.30
CA LYS A 147 4.20 -22.61 -12.14
C LYS A 147 3.11 -23.16 -13.05
N THR A 148 3.39 -24.23 -13.79
CA THR A 148 2.38 -24.89 -14.61
C THR A 148 1.55 -25.85 -13.77
N ASN A 149 0.26 -25.57 -13.60
CA ASN A 149 -0.68 -26.49 -12.95
C ASN A 149 -1.21 -27.48 -13.99
N VAL A 150 -0.85 -28.76 -13.83
CA VAL A 150 -1.23 -29.86 -14.73
C VAL A 150 -2.40 -30.67 -14.17
N GLU A 151 -2.66 -30.59 -12.86
CA GLU A 151 -3.53 -31.54 -12.14
C GLU A 151 -4.84 -30.93 -11.61
N GLN A 152 -4.92 -29.59 -11.51
CA GLN A 152 -6.16 -28.90 -11.12
C GLN A 152 -6.46 -27.75 -12.08
N PRO A 153 -7.73 -27.55 -12.50
CA PRO A 153 -8.14 -26.34 -13.21
C PRO A 153 -7.94 -25.11 -12.30
N LEU A 154 -7.66 -23.95 -12.90
CA LEU A 154 -7.71 -22.67 -12.17
C LEU A 154 -9.12 -22.42 -11.62
N CYS A 155 -9.23 -21.52 -10.64
CA CYS A 155 -10.52 -21.22 -10.01
C CYS A 155 -11.56 -20.79 -11.06
N SER A 156 -12.65 -21.55 -11.22
CA SER A 156 -13.70 -21.17 -12.16
C SER A 156 -14.51 -20.02 -11.56
N VAL A 157 -14.32 -18.84 -12.12
CA VAL A 157 -15.03 -17.61 -11.77
C VAL A 157 -15.54 -16.95 -13.05
N THR A 158 -16.67 -16.26 -12.95
CA THR A 158 -17.27 -15.59 -14.10
C THR A 158 -16.98 -14.10 -14.06
N LEU A 159 -16.36 -13.57 -15.12
CA LEU A 159 -16.21 -12.12 -15.31
C LEU A 159 -17.32 -11.65 -16.25
N ALA A 160 -18.31 -10.93 -15.72
CA ALA A 160 -19.52 -10.51 -16.44
C ALA A 160 -20.19 -11.66 -17.22
N ALA A 161 -20.55 -12.71 -16.46
CA ALA A 161 -21.33 -13.90 -16.87
C ALA A 161 -20.68 -14.85 -17.89
N GLN A 162 -19.35 -14.88 -18.03
CA GLN A 162 -18.64 -15.85 -18.87
C GLN A 162 -17.39 -16.38 -18.15
N GLU A 163 -17.14 -17.69 -18.27
CA GLU A 163 -15.91 -18.34 -17.79
C GLU A 163 -14.71 -18.00 -18.70
N LEU A 164 -13.52 -17.89 -18.10
CA LEU A 164 -12.26 -17.64 -18.81
C LEU A 164 -11.66 -18.94 -19.35
N ARG A 165 -11.04 -18.92 -20.53
CA ARG A 165 -10.37 -20.10 -21.10
C ARG A 165 -8.90 -20.20 -20.63
N PRO A 166 -8.53 -21.15 -19.76
CA PRO A 166 -7.23 -21.13 -19.05
C PRO A 166 -5.97 -21.14 -19.94
N ALA A 167 -5.98 -21.95 -20.99
CA ALA A 167 -4.83 -22.07 -21.90
C ALA A 167 -4.63 -20.79 -22.74
N TYR A 168 -5.72 -20.15 -23.18
CA TYR A 168 -5.64 -18.88 -23.90
C TYR A 168 -5.25 -17.74 -22.96
N LEU A 169 -5.81 -17.68 -21.74
CA LEU A 169 -5.39 -16.71 -20.73
C LEU A 169 -3.89 -16.79 -20.47
N THR A 170 -3.33 -18.01 -20.38
CA THR A 170 -1.88 -18.21 -20.22
C THR A 170 -1.09 -17.59 -21.38
N SER A 171 -1.44 -17.89 -22.63
CA SER A 171 -0.77 -17.30 -23.80
C SER A 171 -0.90 -15.77 -23.84
N ILE A 172 -2.03 -15.23 -23.39
CA ILE A 172 -2.30 -13.79 -23.29
C ILE A 172 -1.47 -13.11 -22.18
N VAL A 173 -1.31 -13.76 -21.02
CA VAL A 173 -0.41 -13.28 -19.94
C VAL A 173 1.04 -13.20 -20.45
N LEU A 174 1.50 -14.21 -21.19
CA LEU A 174 2.84 -14.20 -21.79
C LEU A 174 2.99 -13.11 -22.87
N ALA A 175 1.95 -12.85 -23.67
CA ALA A 175 1.93 -11.75 -24.63
C ALA A 175 2.02 -10.38 -23.93
N TRP A 176 1.24 -10.16 -22.87
CA TRP A 176 1.34 -8.93 -22.08
C TRP A 176 2.69 -8.77 -21.39
N SER A 177 3.28 -9.84 -20.86
CA SER A 177 4.62 -9.85 -20.30
C SER A 177 5.66 -9.34 -21.30
N TYR A 178 5.57 -9.82 -22.55
CA TYR A 178 6.40 -9.34 -23.66
C TYR A 178 6.13 -7.88 -24.01
N ILE A 179 4.86 -7.44 -24.09
CA ILE A 179 4.47 -6.07 -24.45
C ILE A 179 4.99 -5.06 -23.42
N LEU A 180 4.75 -5.29 -22.12
CA LEU A 180 5.20 -4.38 -21.06
C LEU A 180 6.73 -4.36 -20.98
N SER A 181 7.38 -5.52 -21.12
CA SER A 181 8.84 -5.60 -21.13
C SER A 181 9.46 -4.90 -22.35
N SER A 182 8.85 -5.03 -23.54
CA SER A 182 9.27 -4.30 -24.74
C SER A 182 9.11 -2.79 -24.56
N ARG A 183 7.98 -2.36 -23.97
CA ARG A 183 7.71 -0.94 -23.71
C ARG A 183 8.69 -0.35 -22.69
N TRP A 184 9.04 -1.10 -21.65
CA TRP A 184 10.09 -0.75 -20.70
C TRP A 184 11.46 -0.58 -21.39
N VAL A 185 11.82 -1.46 -22.35
CA VAL A 185 13.05 -1.28 -23.15
C VAL A 185 12.99 0.04 -23.94
N GLU A 186 11.88 0.32 -24.65
CA GLU A 186 11.71 1.57 -25.41
C GLU A 186 11.90 2.82 -24.54
N ILE A 187 11.28 2.86 -23.36
CA ILE A 187 11.37 3.98 -22.42
C ILE A 187 12.81 4.16 -21.91
N LEU A 188 13.46 3.08 -21.47
CA LEU A 188 14.83 3.13 -20.96
C LEU A 188 15.85 3.51 -22.04
N GLN A 189 15.71 2.99 -23.26
CA GLN A 189 16.53 3.38 -24.41
C GLN A 189 16.35 4.86 -24.76
N SER A 190 15.11 5.37 -24.80
CA SER A 190 14.83 6.80 -25.06
C SER A 190 15.44 7.72 -23.98
N SER A 191 15.68 7.18 -22.79
CA SER A 191 16.32 7.85 -21.65
C SER A 191 17.83 7.58 -21.55
N GLY A 192 18.45 7.04 -22.61
CA GLY A 192 19.89 6.84 -22.72
C GLY A 192 20.47 5.73 -21.83
N LYS A 193 19.67 4.75 -21.40
CA LYS A 193 20.15 3.58 -20.65
C LYS A 193 20.54 2.44 -21.60
N ASP A 194 21.57 1.67 -21.24
CA ASP A 194 21.95 0.43 -21.93
C ASP A 194 20.91 -0.66 -21.64
N CYS A 195 19.82 -0.64 -22.40
CA CYS A 195 18.70 -1.56 -22.28
C CYS A 195 18.38 -2.15 -23.65
N ALA A 196 18.07 -3.44 -23.71
CA ALA A 196 17.77 -4.12 -24.96
C ALA A 196 16.82 -5.31 -24.77
N LEU A 197 16.09 -5.59 -25.85
CA LEU A 197 15.31 -6.81 -26.05
C LEU A 197 16.15 -7.78 -26.90
N PHE A 198 16.08 -9.07 -26.59
CA PHE A 198 16.76 -10.11 -27.36
C PHE A 198 15.79 -11.25 -27.65
N HIS A 199 15.94 -11.86 -28.81
CA HIS A 199 15.28 -13.10 -29.22
C HIS A 199 16.33 -14.20 -29.39
N ASP A 200 15.90 -15.46 -29.40
CA ASP A 200 16.73 -16.58 -29.82
C ASP A 200 17.01 -16.52 -31.34
N SER A 201 18.19 -16.96 -31.78
CA SER A 201 18.64 -16.83 -33.18
C SER A 201 17.66 -17.44 -34.18
N ASP A 202 17.09 -18.59 -33.80
CA ASP A 202 16.22 -19.44 -34.63
C ASP A 202 14.82 -18.85 -34.84
N ASP A 203 14.41 -17.86 -34.02
CA ASP A 203 13.09 -17.22 -34.06
C ASP A 203 13.17 -15.68 -34.14
N SER A 204 14.21 -15.15 -34.76
CA SER A 204 14.49 -13.70 -34.82
C SER A 204 13.50 -12.84 -35.63
N THR A 205 12.42 -13.42 -36.18
CA THR A 205 11.35 -12.70 -36.90
C THR A 205 10.06 -12.62 -36.10
N ILE A 206 9.42 -11.43 -36.11
CA ILE A 206 8.13 -11.19 -35.45
C ILE A 206 6.96 -12.02 -36.05
N GLU A 207 7.18 -12.63 -37.22
CA GLU A 207 6.27 -13.59 -37.85
C GLU A 207 5.98 -14.80 -36.95
N ASN A 208 6.93 -15.17 -36.08
CA ASN A 208 6.81 -16.25 -35.09
C ASN A 208 6.34 -15.76 -33.70
N PHE A 209 5.69 -14.60 -33.57
CA PHE A 209 5.33 -13.96 -32.28
C PHE A 209 4.81 -14.94 -31.21
N TRP A 210 3.78 -15.74 -31.53
CA TRP A 210 3.18 -16.68 -30.57
C TRP A 210 4.15 -17.81 -30.16
N ALA A 211 5.04 -18.26 -31.05
CA ALA A 211 6.06 -19.25 -30.72
C ALA A 211 7.13 -18.68 -29.80
N VAL A 212 7.64 -17.47 -30.10
CA VAL A 212 8.65 -16.76 -29.29
C VAL A 212 8.18 -16.59 -27.85
N ILE A 213 6.95 -16.10 -27.64
CA ILE A 213 6.44 -15.81 -26.30
C ILE A 213 6.03 -17.07 -25.53
N THR A 214 5.38 -18.05 -26.16
CA THR A 214 4.90 -19.26 -25.45
C THR A 214 6.03 -20.23 -25.11
N GLN A 215 7.15 -20.18 -25.85
CA GLN A 215 8.36 -20.95 -25.57
C GLN A 215 9.41 -20.17 -24.76
N GLY A 216 9.10 -18.93 -24.32
CA GLY A 216 10.01 -18.12 -23.49
C GLY A 216 11.32 -17.69 -24.16
N ARG A 217 11.40 -17.75 -25.51
CA ARG A 217 12.60 -17.50 -26.34
C ARG A 217 12.94 -16.02 -26.51
N TRP A 218 12.78 -15.24 -25.43
CA TRP A 218 13.07 -13.81 -25.41
C TRP A 218 13.57 -13.37 -24.03
N LEU A 219 14.28 -12.23 -23.98
CA LEU A 219 14.59 -11.53 -22.73
C LEU A 219 14.66 -10.01 -22.91
N ALA A 220 14.20 -9.27 -21.89
CA ALA A 220 14.37 -7.82 -21.78
C ALA A 220 15.32 -7.52 -20.62
N ARG A 221 16.43 -6.82 -20.89
CA ARG A 221 17.51 -6.61 -19.92
C ARG A 221 18.12 -5.21 -20.03
N VAL A 222 18.37 -4.61 -18.86
CA VAL A 222 19.16 -3.39 -18.68
C VAL A 222 20.51 -3.73 -18.03
N LYS A 223 21.57 -3.03 -18.44
CA LYS A 223 22.91 -3.11 -17.85
C LYS A 223 23.21 -1.85 -17.05
N THR A 224 23.75 -2.04 -15.86
CA THR A 224 24.14 -0.96 -14.95
C THR A 224 25.55 -1.26 -14.41
N GLY A 225 26.56 -0.68 -15.08
CA GLY A 225 27.97 -1.01 -14.83
C GLY A 225 28.26 -2.49 -15.09
N HIS A 226 28.56 -3.24 -14.03
CA HIS A 226 28.81 -4.69 -14.09
C HIS A 226 27.61 -5.55 -13.67
N ALA A 227 26.44 -4.95 -13.40
CA ALA A 227 25.20 -5.65 -13.11
C ALA A 227 24.30 -5.73 -14.35
N SER A 228 23.40 -6.70 -14.34
CA SER A 228 22.33 -6.84 -15.32
C SER A 228 21.03 -7.10 -14.56
N SER A 229 19.97 -6.41 -14.96
CA SER A 229 18.64 -6.55 -14.39
C SER A 229 17.63 -6.80 -15.51
N TYR A 230 16.62 -7.60 -15.22
CA TYR A 230 15.56 -7.97 -16.15
C TYR A 230 14.33 -7.09 -15.91
N SER A 231 13.49 -6.92 -16.94
CA SER A 231 12.21 -6.22 -16.82
C SER A 231 11.38 -6.78 -15.64
N PRO A 232 10.80 -5.94 -14.76
CA PRO A 232 9.92 -6.40 -13.67
C PRO A 232 8.70 -7.21 -14.16
N TRP A 233 8.30 -7.01 -15.41
CA TRP A 233 7.16 -7.68 -16.05
C TRP A 233 7.57 -8.91 -16.88
N MET A 234 8.85 -9.29 -16.87
CA MET A 234 9.34 -10.44 -17.62
C MET A 234 9.01 -11.74 -16.88
N LEU A 235 8.10 -12.52 -17.47
CA LEU A 235 7.58 -13.76 -16.93
C LEU A 235 8.11 -14.96 -17.73
N ARG A 236 8.57 -16.01 -17.05
CA ARG A 236 9.04 -17.26 -17.66
C ARG A 236 8.41 -18.48 -17.00
N GLY A 237 8.33 -19.60 -17.72
CA GLY A 237 7.98 -20.87 -17.12
C GLY A 237 9.00 -21.27 -16.04
N GLU A 238 8.54 -21.90 -14.97
CA GLU A 238 9.40 -22.66 -14.05
C GLU A 238 9.87 -23.92 -14.80
N ASP A 239 10.85 -23.75 -15.69
CA ASP A 239 11.45 -24.85 -16.44
C ASP A 239 11.98 -25.90 -15.46
N ARG A 240 11.52 -27.14 -15.66
CA ARG A 240 12.06 -28.32 -14.99
C ARG A 240 13.54 -28.41 -15.34
N ARG A 241 14.42 -28.00 -14.42
CA ARG A 241 15.89 -28.07 -14.54
C ARG A 241 16.46 -29.50 -14.68
N ASN A 242 15.61 -30.49 -14.92
CA ASN A 242 15.88 -31.92 -14.94
C ASN A 242 15.52 -32.62 -16.26
N ASP A 243 14.82 -31.99 -17.21
CA ASP A 243 14.30 -32.67 -18.43
C ASP A 243 14.86 -32.15 -19.78
N GLU A 244 15.71 -31.12 -19.82
CA GLU A 244 16.42 -30.73 -21.05
C GLU A 244 17.94 -30.95 -20.95
N SER A 245 18.50 -31.49 -22.04
CA SER A 245 19.92 -31.82 -22.19
C SER A 245 20.86 -30.62 -21.97
N PRO A 246 22.04 -30.79 -21.35
CA PRO A 246 22.91 -29.68 -20.90
C PRO A 246 23.63 -28.89 -22.02
N ASN A 247 23.18 -28.96 -23.27
CA ASN A 247 23.88 -28.44 -24.45
C ASN A 247 23.12 -27.40 -25.30
N LYS A 248 21.88 -27.02 -24.99
CA LYS A 248 21.21 -25.90 -25.69
C LYS A 248 21.63 -24.55 -25.10
N SER A 249 22.68 -23.98 -25.66
CA SER A 249 23.03 -22.57 -25.47
C SER A 249 22.18 -21.71 -26.41
N TYR A 250 21.16 -21.03 -25.89
CA TYR A 250 20.41 -20.01 -26.62
C TYR A 250 21.34 -18.90 -27.15
N GLU A 251 21.30 -18.59 -28.44
CA GLU A 251 22.09 -17.52 -29.06
C GLU A 251 21.25 -16.24 -29.09
N TRP A 252 21.45 -15.39 -28.07
CA TRP A 252 20.65 -14.19 -27.87
C TRP A 252 21.03 -13.05 -28.83
N VAL A 253 20.23 -12.86 -29.89
CA VAL A 253 20.39 -11.79 -30.87
C VAL A 253 19.57 -10.56 -30.45
N PRO A 254 20.14 -9.33 -30.50
CA PRO A 254 19.37 -8.11 -30.25
C PRO A 254 18.19 -7.97 -31.22
N SER A 255 17.01 -7.70 -30.68
CA SER A 255 15.77 -7.51 -31.45
C SER A 255 15.24 -6.09 -31.26
N LEU A 256 14.58 -5.55 -32.29
CA LEU A 256 14.00 -4.21 -32.23
C LEU A 256 12.71 -4.26 -31.38
N PRO A 257 12.64 -3.59 -30.21
CA PRO A 257 11.44 -3.61 -29.40
C PRO A 257 10.29 -2.92 -30.14
N SER A 258 9.12 -3.56 -30.14
CA SER A 258 7.92 -3.02 -30.76
C SER A 258 6.68 -3.42 -29.97
N SER A 259 6.50 -2.76 -28.83
CA SER A 259 5.37 -2.98 -27.93
C SER A 259 4.02 -2.73 -28.62
N SER A 260 3.94 -1.76 -29.53
CA SER A 260 2.72 -1.42 -30.27
C SER A 260 2.33 -2.47 -31.31
N VAL A 261 3.30 -3.05 -32.03
CA VAL A 261 3.02 -4.13 -32.99
C VAL A 261 2.62 -5.41 -32.24
N ALA A 262 3.32 -5.75 -31.16
CA ALA A 262 2.95 -6.88 -30.31
C ALA A 262 1.56 -6.71 -29.66
N PHE A 263 1.21 -5.49 -29.24
CA PHE A 263 -0.12 -5.17 -28.72
C PHE A 263 -1.21 -5.33 -29.79
N ASN A 264 -0.98 -4.86 -31.02
CA ASN A 264 -1.95 -5.03 -32.11
C ASN A 264 -2.15 -6.52 -32.46
N ILE A 265 -1.07 -7.32 -32.51
CA ILE A 265 -1.18 -8.78 -32.73
C ILE A 265 -2.03 -9.46 -31.64
N LEU A 266 -1.82 -9.06 -30.37
CA LEU A 266 -2.61 -9.55 -29.24
C LEU A 266 -4.09 -9.12 -29.34
N LEU A 267 -4.34 -7.84 -29.64
CA LEU A 267 -5.69 -7.27 -29.74
C LEU A 267 -6.50 -7.92 -30.87
N ASP A 268 -5.93 -8.05 -32.07
CA ASP A 268 -6.58 -8.66 -33.23
C ASP A 268 -6.94 -10.12 -32.96
N PHE A 269 -6.03 -10.87 -32.33
CA PHE A 269 -6.29 -12.23 -31.86
C PHE A 269 -7.42 -12.27 -30.81
N CYS A 270 -7.35 -11.40 -29.80
CA CYS A 270 -8.33 -11.40 -28.72
C CYS A 270 -9.75 -11.07 -29.22
N ILE A 271 -9.90 -10.09 -30.12
CA ILE A 271 -11.20 -9.76 -30.73
C ILE A 271 -11.70 -10.89 -31.62
N SER A 272 -10.83 -11.49 -32.44
CA SER A 272 -11.22 -12.52 -33.42
C SER A 272 -11.75 -13.81 -32.78
N ASP A 273 -11.20 -14.19 -31.61
CA ASP A 273 -11.55 -15.42 -30.89
C ASP A 273 -12.38 -15.16 -29.60
N GLY A 274 -12.89 -13.93 -29.40
CA GLY A 274 -13.80 -13.53 -28.31
C GLY A 274 -13.19 -13.58 -26.90
N LEU A 275 -11.89 -13.25 -26.80
CA LEU A 275 -11.02 -13.35 -25.62
C LEU A 275 -10.83 -11.99 -24.90
N GLU A 276 -11.76 -11.04 -25.05
CA GLU A 276 -11.61 -9.69 -24.49
C GLU A 276 -11.48 -9.69 -22.96
N ARG A 277 -12.09 -10.67 -22.28
CA ARG A 277 -12.03 -10.85 -20.83
C ARG A 277 -10.66 -11.38 -20.41
N GLU A 278 -10.17 -12.41 -21.10
CA GLU A 278 -8.82 -12.93 -20.94
C GLU A 278 -7.77 -11.86 -21.24
N MET A 279 -8.01 -10.95 -22.19
CA MET A 279 -7.14 -9.80 -22.49
C MET A 279 -7.00 -8.86 -21.28
N LEU A 280 -8.10 -8.52 -20.60
CA LEU A 280 -8.10 -7.63 -19.43
C LEU A 280 -7.52 -8.30 -18.19
N VAL A 281 -7.94 -9.54 -17.91
CA VAL A 281 -7.40 -10.31 -16.77
C VAL A 281 -5.92 -10.54 -16.96
N GLY A 282 -5.48 -10.96 -18.16
CA GLY A 282 -4.07 -11.18 -18.44
C GLY A 282 -3.21 -9.91 -18.35
N PHE A 283 -3.76 -8.73 -18.70
CA PHE A 283 -3.09 -7.46 -18.46
C PHE A 283 -2.88 -7.19 -16.97
N ALA A 284 -3.94 -7.31 -16.17
CA ALA A 284 -3.90 -7.15 -14.72
C ALA A 284 -2.91 -8.13 -14.07
N SER A 285 -2.83 -9.38 -14.55
CA SER A 285 -1.89 -10.39 -14.05
C SER A 285 -0.43 -9.98 -14.21
N VAL A 286 -0.09 -9.39 -15.35
CA VAL A 286 1.29 -8.93 -15.60
C VAL A 286 1.61 -7.72 -14.73
N LEU A 287 0.66 -6.80 -14.51
CA LEU A 287 0.86 -5.66 -13.60
C LEU A 287 1.17 -6.07 -12.16
N LEU A 288 0.68 -7.22 -11.69
CA LEU A 288 0.92 -7.69 -10.32
C LEU A 288 2.30 -8.34 -10.12
N LEU A 289 3.04 -8.66 -11.19
CA LEU A 289 4.34 -9.34 -11.10
C LEU A 289 5.44 -8.62 -10.29
N PRO A 290 5.49 -7.27 -10.19
CA PRO A 290 6.48 -6.60 -9.35
C PRO A 290 6.14 -6.55 -7.85
N SER A 291 4.97 -7.04 -7.43
CA SER A 291 4.62 -7.14 -6.01
C SER A 291 5.55 -8.11 -5.27
N ARG A 292 5.89 -7.76 -4.02
CA ARG A 292 6.65 -8.63 -3.11
C ARG A 292 5.76 -9.58 -2.30
N ASN A 293 4.48 -9.25 -2.15
CA ASN A 293 3.54 -9.99 -1.31
C ASN A 293 2.70 -11.00 -2.11
N ILE A 294 2.68 -10.87 -3.43
CA ILE A 294 1.99 -11.78 -4.34
C ILE A 294 2.97 -12.90 -4.76
N PRO A 295 2.66 -14.19 -4.51
CA PRO A 295 3.52 -15.30 -4.90
C PRO A 295 3.50 -15.49 -6.43
N SER A 296 4.49 -16.22 -6.97
CA SER A 296 4.50 -16.63 -8.39
C SER A 296 3.16 -17.19 -8.87
N PRO A 297 2.60 -16.72 -10.01
CA PRO A 297 1.30 -17.19 -10.49
C PRO A 297 1.33 -18.66 -10.88
N LYS A 298 0.19 -19.33 -10.69
CA LYS A 298 -0.07 -20.69 -11.20
C LYS A 298 -0.85 -20.56 -12.51
N LEU A 299 -0.28 -21.01 -13.62
CA LEU A 299 -0.90 -20.95 -14.95
C LEU A 299 -1.18 -22.35 -15.50
N SER A 300 -2.12 -22.47 -16.43
CA SER A 300 -2.25 -23.69 -17.25
C SER A 300 -1.10 -23.79 -18.27
N PRO A 301 -0.96 -24.90 -19.00
CA PRO A 301 -0.17 -24.91 -20.23
C PRO A 301 -0.70 -23.87 -21.25
N PRO A 302 0.18 -23.14 -21.96
CA PRO A 302 -0.24 -22.17 -22.97
C PRO A 302 -0.94 -22.85 -24.16
N ALA A 303 -1.93 -22.17 -24.73
CA ALA A 303 -2.57 -22.61 -25.97
C ALA A 303 -1.62 -22.51 -27.17
N VAL A 304 -1.60 -23.56 -28.00
CA VAL A 304 -0.88 -23.58 -29.27
C VAL A 304 -1.65 -22.75 -30.31
N ILE A 305 -1.10 -21.59 -30.68
CA ILE A 305 -1.72 -20.65 -31.62
C ILE A 305 -0.95 -20.70 -32.95
N SER A 306 -1.50 -21.45 -33.92
CA SER A 306 -0.86 -21.70 -35.22
C SER A 306 -1.35 -20.79 -36.36
N ARG A 307 -2.14 -19.74 -36.06
CA ARG A 307 -2.70 -18.84 -37.07
C ARG A 307 -1.75 -17.64 -37.29
N PRO A 308 -1.50 -17.21 -38.54
CA PRO A 308 -0.85 -15.93 -38.79
C PRO A 308 -1.74 -14.79 -38.28
N PRO A 309 -1.16 -13.65 -37.85
CA PRO A 309 -1.93 -12.47 -37.49
C PRO A 309 -2.70 -11.97 -38.72
N ASN A 310 -4.02 -12.10 -38.68
CA ASN A 310 -4.91 -11.62 -39.74
C ASN A 310 -5.40 -10.21 -39.36
N PRO A 311 -5.04 -9.14 -40.09
CA PRO A 311 -5.32 -7.77 -39.68
C PRO A 311 -6.83 -7.52 -39.64
N PHE A 312 -7.38 -7.37 -38.44
CA PHE A 312 -8.82 -7.18 -38.25
C PHE A 312 -9.12 -5.70 -37.93
N THR A 313 -9.60 -4.95 -38.93
CA THR A 313 -9.76 -3.49 -38.83
C THR A 313 -11.02 -3.06 -38.07
N THR A 314 -11.14 -3.41 -36.80
CA THR A 314 -12.21 -2.94 -35.91
C THR A 314 -11.62 -2.06 -34.80
N ASN A 315 -11.80 -0.74 -34.92
CA ASN A 315 -11.37 0.24 -33.90
C ASN A 315 -12.22 0.14 -32.62
N LEU A 316 -11.95 -0.84 -31.75
CA LEU A 316 -12.40 -0.81 -30.36
C LEU A 316 -11.49 0.15 -29.57
N THR A 317 -11.87 1.43 -29.58
CA THR A 317 -11.08 2.54 -29.01
C THR A 317 -10.63 2.30 -27.57
N ILE A 318 -11.45 1.64 -26.76
CA ILE A 318 -11.22 1.46 -25.31
C ILE A 318 -10.05 0.52 -24.98
N PHE A 319 -9.73 -0.48 -25.82
CA PHE A 319 -8.53 -1.30 -25.61
C PHE A 319 -7.25 -0.55 -26.00
N HIS A 320 -7.31 0.29 -27.04
CA HIS A 320 -6.22 1.22 -27.36
C HIS A 320 -6.00 2.26 -26.26
N ASP A 321 -7.00 2.59 -25.44
CA ASP A 321 -6.83 3.47 -24.28
C ASP A 321 -5.97 2.83 -23.18
N ILE A 322 -6.05 1.50 -22.98
CA ILE A 322 -5.15 0.73 -22.11
C ILE A 322 -3.70 0.90 -22.58
N PHE A 323 -3.45 0.66 -23.87
CA PHE A 323 -2.11 0.80 -24.44
C PHE A 323 -1.62 2.25 -24.43
N ARG A 324 -2.49 3.24 -24.69
CA ARG A 324 -2.11 4.67 -24.60
C ARG A 324 -1.75 5.09 -23.18
N LYS A 325 -2.33 4.43 -22.16
CA LYS A 325 -2.03 4.63 -20.74
C LYS A 325 -0.97 3.66 -20.18
N ILE A 326 -0.31 2.83 -21.02
CA ILE A 326 0.61 1.78 -20.55
C ILE A 326 1.78 2.32 -19.70
N ASP A 327 2.35 3.46 -20.07
CA ASP A 327 3.47 4.08 -19.32
C ASP A 327 3.07 4.45 -17.89
N LYS A 328 1.80 4.79 -17.66
CA LYS A 328 1.26 5.08 -16.32
C LYS A 328 0.98 3.79 -15.54
N TRP A 329 0.49 2.74 -16.20
CA TRP A 329 0.37 1.41 -15.58
C TRP A 329 1.73 0.87 -15.14
N ILE A 330 2.76 1.05 -15.97
CA ILE A 330 4.16 0.72 -15.66
C ILE A 330 4.66 1.52 -14.45
N THR A 331 4.38 2.84 -14.35
CA THR A 331 4.66 3.63 -13.14
C THR A 331 4.02 3.02 -11.90
N LEU A 332 2.71 2.78 -11.93
CA LEU A 332 1.96 2.34 -10.77
C LEU A 332 2.41 0.95 -10.30
N SER A 333 2.56 0.02 -11.25
CA SER A 333 3.03 -1.34 -11.02
C SER A 333 4.48 -1.43 -10.52
N ALA A 334 5.37 -0.54 -10.98
CA ALA A 334 6.75 -0.47 -10.52
C ALA A 334 6.91 0.16 -9.13
N THR A 335 5.93 0.92 -8.64
CA THR A 335 6.05 1.67 -7.38
C THR A 335 5.86 0.73 -6.20
N GLN A 336 6.79 0.77 -5.23
CA GLN A 336 6.81 -0.16 -4.10
C GLN A 336 5.47 -0.10 -3.32
N ASP A 337 4.94 -1.27 -3.00
CA ASP A 337 3.70 -1.48 -2.25
C ASP A 337 2.44 -0.83 -2.85
N ALA A 338 2.53 -0.23 -4.05
CA ALA A 338 1.44 0.54 -4.65
C ALA A 338 0.23 -0.31 -5.03
N LEU A 339 0.44 -1.42 -5.74
CA LEU A 339 -0.68 -2.32 -6.08
C LEU A 339 -1.19 -3.11 -4.88
N ASP A 340 -0.29 -3.49 -3.95
CA ASP A 340 -0.68 -4.20 -2.72
C ASP A 340 -1.57 -3.31 -1.83
N SER A 341 -1.18 -2.06 -1.60
CA SER A 341 -1.98 -1.09 -0.84
C SER A 341 -3.29 -0.72 -1.54
N LEU A 342 -3.30 -0.59 -2.86
CA LEU A 342 -4.53 -0.38 -3.64
C LEU A 342 -5.47 -1.58 -3.50
N LEU A 343 -4.97 -2.80 -3.62
CA LEU A 343 -5.77 -4.02 -3.41
C LEU A 343 -6.33 -4.09 -1.98
N CYS A 344 -5.52 -3.83 -0.96
CA CYS A 344 -5.95 -3.79 0.44
C CYS A 344 -6.97 -2.69 0.72
N SER A 345 -6.90 -1.54 0.03
CA SER A 345 -7.87 -0.44 0.15
C SER A 345 -9.30 -0.83 -0.26
N ALA A 346 -9.49 -2.01 -0.87
CA ALA A 346 -10.81 -2.59 -1.08
C ALA A 346 -11.60 -2.81 0.21
N PHE A 347 -10.89 -3.04 1.33
CA PHE A 347 -11.43 -3.30 2.65
C PHE A 347 -11.32 -2.10 3.61
N PHE A 348 -10.72 -0.99 3.17
CA PHE A 348 -10.56 0.19 4.01
C PHE A 348 -11.89 0.96 4.16
N ASP A 349 -12.29 1.18 5.40
CA ASP A 349 -13.38 2.05 5.80
C ASP A 349 -12.85 3.11 6.79
N PRO A 350 -12.86 4.41 6.43
CA PRO A 350 -12.30 5.46 7.26
C PRO A 350 -13.13 5.77 8.52
N THR A 351 -14.34 5.21 8.68
CA THR A 351 -15.18 5.42 9.87
C THR A 351 -14.80 4.52 11.04
N ILE A 352 -14.09 3.42 10.76
CA ILE A 352 -13.82 2.35 11.72
C ILE A 352 -12.47 2.62 12.40
N PRO A 353 -12.44 2.95 13.71
CA PRO A 353 -11.20 3.25 14.41
C PRO A 353 -10.31 2.01 14.62
N CYS A 354 -9.03 2.25 14.91
CA CYS A 354 -7.99 1.22 15.04
C CYS A 354 -8.32 0.11 16.04
N ASN A 355 -9.09 0.38 17.09
CA ASN A 355 -9.52 -0.61 18.08
C ASN A 355 -10.75 -1.46 17.64
N LEU A 356 -11.40 -1.12 16.52
CA LEU A 356 -12.56 -1.86 15.97
C LEU A 356 -12.25 -2.62 14.66
N VAL A 357 -11.05 -2.49 14.08
CA VAL A 357 -10.71 -3.08 12.76
C VAL A 357 -10.84 -4.60 12.70
N GLY A 358 -10.58 -5.32 13.81
CA GLY A 358 -10.70 -6.77 13.87
C GLY A 358 -12.15 -7.26 13.86
N SER A 359 -13.05 -6.51 14.51
CA SER A 359 -14.50 -6.73 14.46
C SER A 359 -15.02 -6.52 13.03
N ALA A 360 -14.69 -5.38 12.42
CA ALA A 360 -15.06 -5.06 11.05
C ALA A 360 -14.55 -6.11 10.04
N SER A 361 -13.28 -6.52 10.17
CA SER A 361 -12.66 -7.54 9.34
C SER A 361 -13.36 -8.90 9.48
N SER A 362 -13.88 -9.22 10.67
CA SER A 362 -14.62 -10.47 10.90
C SER A 362 -15.99 -10.47 10.23
N GLY A 363 -16.74 -9.36 10.29
CA GLY A 363 -18.01 -9.22 9.57
C GLY A 363 -17.83 -9.28 8.05
N THR A 364 -16.73 -8.69 7.55
CA THR A 364 -16.34 -8.78 6.15
C THR A 364 -16.04 -10.23 5.73
N LYS A 365 -15.20 -10.96 6.50
CA LYS A 365 -14.86 -12.37 6.22
C LYS A 365 -16.10 -13.25 6.12
N GLU A 366 -17.06 -13.08 7.04
CA GLU A 366 -18.27 -13.88 7.07
C GLU A 366 -19.16 -13.63 5.85
N ALA A 367 -19.36 -12.35 5.47
CA ALA A 367 -20.14 -11.98 4.28
C ALA A 367 -19.62 -12.61 2.97
N ILE A 368 -18.30 -12.69 2.81
CA ILE A 368 -17.64 -13.25 1.61
C ILE A 368 -17.36 -14.76 1.69
N SER A 369 -17.86 -15.45 2.72
CA SER A 369 -17.66 -16.89 2.92
C SER A 369 -18.91 -17.71 2.59
N SER A 370 -18.70 -18.99 2.26
CA SER A 370 -19.72 -20.03 2.08
C SER A 370 -19.24 -21.28 2.82
N ASP A 371 -20.05 -21.86 3.70
CA ASP A 371 -19.71 -23.04 4.52
C ASP A 371 -18.34 -22.92 5.25
N ALA A 372 -18.07 -21.74 5.82
CA ALA A 372 -16.81 -21.36 6.47
C ALA A 372 -15.55 -21.40 5.59
N GLN A 373 -15.70 -21.45 4.26
CA GLN A 373 -14.62 -21.28 3.28
C GLN A 373 -14.81 -19.98 2.49
N LEU A 374 -13.70 -19.42 1.97
CA LEU A 374 -13.74 -18.22 1.13
C LEU A 374 -14.49 -18.51 -0.18
N ASP A 375 -15.52 -17.74 -0.47
CA ASP A 375 -16.25 -17.81 -1.73
C ASP A 375 -15.70 -16.76 -2.71
N HIS A 376 -14.93 -17.26 -3.68
CA HIS A 376 -14.26 -16.43 -4.67
C HIS A 376 -15.22 -15.59 -5.53
N GLN A 377 -16.43 -16.08 -5.83
CA GLN A 377 -17.39 -15.32 -6.62
C GLN A 377 -18.03 -14.22 -5.75
N LYS A 378 -18.42 -14.53 -4.50
CA LYS A 378 -18.92 -13.50 -3.55
C LYS A 378 -17.91 -12.37 -3.34
N LEU A 379 -16.63 -12.71 -3.15
CA LEU A 379 -15.54 -11.75 -3.02
C LEU A 379 -15.45 -10.81 -4.24
N LEU A 380 -15.46 -11.39 -5.45
CA LEU A 380 -15.36 -10.62 -6.70
C LEU A 380 -16.59 -9.76 -6.94
N ASP A 381 -17.79 -10.24 -6.63
CA ASP A 381 -19.04 -9.51 -6.77
C ASP A 381 -19.09 -8.31 -5.79
N ALA A 382 -18.73 -8.53 -4.53
CA ALA A 382 -18.70 -7.48 -3.51
C ALA A 382 -17.67 -6.37 -3.82
N ILE A 383 -16.47 -6.75 -4.29
CA ILE A 383 -15.45 -5.79 -4.72
C ILE A 383 -15.87 -5.06 -5.98
N SER A 384 -16.45 -5.76 -6.96
CA SER A 384 -16.99 -5.16 -8.19
C SER A 384 -18.11 -4.16 -7.91
N TRP A 385 -18.86 -4.35 -6.82
CA TRP A 385 -19.84 -3.38 -6.32
C TRP A 385 -19.20 -2.20 -5.57
N LYS A 386 -18.43 -2.46 -4.50
CA LYS A 386 -17.89 -1.42 -3.60
C LYS A 386 -16.76 -0.59 -4.24
N LYS A 387 -15.89 -1.21 -5.04
CA LYS A 387 -14.66 -0.62 -5.58
C LYS A 387 -14.43 -1.10 -7.02
N PRO A 388 -15.32 -0.75 -7.98
CA PRO A 388 -15.29 -1.28 -9.35
C PRO A 388 -13.99 -1.01 -10.12
N HIS A 389 -13.18 -0.04 -9.68
CA HIS A 389 -11.87 0.27 -10.24
C HIS A 389 -10.78 -0.74 -9.85
N LEU A 390 -10.94 -1.49 -8.76
CA LEU A 390 -10.00 -2.55 -8.34
C LEU A 390 -10.36 -3.94 -8.88
N SER A 391 -11.56 -4.12 -9.45
CA SER A 391 -12.10 -5.45 -9.73
C SER A 391 -11.19 -6.28 -10.63
N LEU A 392 -10.65 -5.73 -11.72
CA LEU A 392 -9.78 -6.46 -12.64
C LEU A 392 -8.49 -6.98 -12.00
N LEU A 393 -7.92 -6.27 -11.01
CA LEU A 393 -6.77 -6.75 -10.23
C LEU A 393 -7.18 -7.93 -9.35
N TRP A 394 -8.34 -7.85 -8.69
CA TRP A 394 -8.89 -8.93 -7.87
C TRP A 394 -9.29 -10.17 -8.68
N TYR A 395 -9.89 -10.00 -9.87
CA TYR A 395 -10.14 -11.09 -10.81
C TYR A 395 -8.85 -11.83 -11.16
N SER A 396 -7.76 -11.10 -11.42
CA SER A 396 -6.45 -11.71 -11.67
C SER A 396 -5.93 -12.51 -10.47
N LEU A 397 -5.99 -11.94 -9.25
CA LEU A 397 -5.55 -12.64 -8.03
C LEU A 397 -6.31 -13.95 -7.79
N VAL A 398 -7.63 -13.93 -7.98
CA VAL A 398 -8.49 -15.08 -7.75
C VAL A 398 -8.25 -16.17 -8.78
N VAL A 399 -8.14 -15.80 -10.06
CA VAL A 399 -7.90 -16.77 -11.15
C VAL A 399 -6.57 -17.51 -10.93
N HIS A 400 -5.51 -16.82 -10.53
CA HIS A 400 -4.16 -17.40 -10.35
C HIS A 400 -3.90 -18.03 -8.97
N ASP A 401 -4.90 -18.13 -8.10
CA ASP A 401 -4.77 -18.63 -6.71
C ASP A 401 -3.76 -17.81 -5.86
N GLN A 402 -3.87 -16.48 -5.96
CA GLN A 402 -3.02 -15.47 -5.32
C GLN A 402 -3.77 -14.54 -4.36
N ALA A 403 -5.09 -14.71 -4.16
CA ALA A 403 -5.89 -13.82 -3.32
C ALA A 403 -5.59 -13.92 -1.82
N SER A 404 -5.24 -15.12 -1.32
CA SER A 404 -5.10 -15.40 0.12
C SER A 404 -4.05 -14.54 0.86
N PRO A 405 -2.85 -14.26 0.33
CA PRO A 405 -1.90 -13.32 0.95
C PRO A 405 -2.47 -11.90 1.12
N ILE A 406 -3.12 -11.36 0.10
CA ILE A 406 -3.73 -10.02 0.14
C ILE A 406 -4.87 -9.96 1.16
N LEU A 407 -5.72 -11.00 1.20
CA LEU A 407 -6.79 -11.12 2.19
C LEU A 407 -6.25 -11.24 3.63
N ASN A 408 -5.17 -12.00 3.84
CA ASN A 408 -4.51 -12.09 5.14
C ASN A 408 -3.90 -10.74 5.57
N MET A 409 -3.28 -9.98 4.66
CA MET A 409 -2.80 -8.62 4.96
C MET A 409 -3.94 -7.67 5.32
N SER A 410 -5.06 -7.73 4.59
CA SER A 410 -6.18 -6.80 4.75
C SER A 410 -7.08 -7.10 5.95
N LEU A 411 -7.33 -8.38 6.24
CA LEU A 411 -8.38 -8.83 7.16
C LEU A 411 -7.84 -9.60 8.39
N LYS A 412 -6.52 -9.81 8.52
CA LYS A 412 -5.91 -10.45 9.70
C LYS A 412 -4.66 -9.73 10.23
N ARG A 413 -4.19 -8.71 9.52
CA ARG A 413 -2.95 -7.98 9.81
C ARG A 413 -3.18 -6.48 9.53
N LEU A 414 -2.09 -5.73 9.49
CA LEU A 414 -2.07 -4.34 9.03
C LEU A 414 -1.77 -4.33 7.52
N PRO A 415 -2.60 -3.70 6.68
CA PRO A 415 -2.33 -3.59 5.25
C PRO A 415 -1.20 -2.59 4.97
N PRO A 416 -0.37 -2.80 3.94
CA PRO A 416 0.62 -1.81 3.52
C PRO A 416 -0.07 -0.55 3.00
N ILE A 417 0.54 0.62 3.24
CA ILE A 417 0.04 1.92 2.79
C ILE A 417 1.04 2.55 1.84
N CYS A 418 0.62 2.89 0.62
CA CYS A 418 1.43 3.65 -0.33
C CYS A 418 0.71 4.98 -0.61
N LEU A 419 0.90 5.95 0.28
CA LEU A 419 0.23 7.26 0.21
C LEU A 419 0.48 7.98 -1.14
N VAL A 420 1.64 7.73 -1.79
CA VAL A 420 1.92 8.22 -3.15
C VAL A 420 0.98 7.61 -4.20
N ALA A 421 0.74 6.29 -4.16
CA ALA A 421 -0.22 5.64 -5.05
C ALA A 421 -1.66 6.07 -4.74
N ALA A 422 -2.00 6.19 -3.45
CA ALA A 422 -3.27 6.73 -2.98
C ALA A 422 -3.56 8.12 -3.59
N ILE A 423 -2.56 9.01 -3.54
CA ILE A 423 -2.62 10.38 -4.07
C ILE A 423 -2.73 10.40 -5.60
N TRP A 424 -1.94 9.60 -6.32
CA TRP A 424 -1.98 9.57 -7.78
C TRP A 424 -3.27 8.97 -8.37
N THR A 425 -3.91 8.06 -7.65
CA THR A 425 -5.12 7.35 -8.10
C THR A 425 -6.42 7.91 -7.52
N ASN A 426 -6.33 8.94 -6.65
CA ASN A 426 -7.42 9.43 -5.81
C ASN A 426 -8.17 8.30 -5.05
N THR A 427 -7.42 7.31 -4.58
CA THR A 427 -7.96 6.18 -3.80
C THR A 427 -7.67 6.43 -2.33
N ILE A 428 -8.71 6.41 -1.49
CA ILE A 428 -8.53 6.55 -0.03
C ILE A 428 -7.99 5.22 0.52
N GLN A 429 -6.79 5.27 1.11
CA GLN A 429 -6.08 4.13 1.70
C GLN A 429 -5.82 4.28 3.21
N THR A 430 -5.94 5.50 3.75
CA THR A 430 -5.62 5.83 5.16
C THR A 430 -6.43 7.03 5.63
N PHE A 431 -6.64 7.13 6.95
CA PHE A 431 -7.29 8.26 7.61
C PHE A 431 -6.63 9.61 7.29
N LEU A 432 -5.34 9.64 6.96
CA LEU A 432 -4.61 10.86 6.56
C LEU A 432 -5.15 11.55 5.28
N GLN A 433 -6.05 10.90 4.55
CA GLN A 433 -6.70 11.47 3.35
C GLN A 433 -8.13 11.97 3.64
N VAL A 434 -8.61 11.93 4.89
CA VAL A 434 -10.01 12.16 5.27
C VAL A 434 -10.13 13.26 6.32
N MET A 435 -11.15 14.11 6.21
CA MET A 435 -11.40 15.20 7.16
C MET A 435 -12.45 14.80 8.20
N TYR A 436 -11.97 14.42 9.38
CA TYR A 436 -12.81 14.08 10.53
C TYR A 436 -13.36 15.35 11.17
N HIS A 437 -14.68 15.57 11.06
CA HIS A 437 -15.34 16.68 11.73
C HIS A 437 -15.80 16.22 13.10
N SER A 438 -15.55 17.02 14.13
CA SER A 438 -16.15 16.82 15.45
C SER A 438 -17.52 17.50 15.50
N ASP A 439 -18.56 16.75 15.83
CA ASP A 439 -19.92 17.29 16.09
C ASP A 439 -19.99 18.15 17.36
N SER A 440 -18.90 18.17 18.14
CA SER A 440 -18.80 18.91 19.38
C SER A 440 -18.67 20.41 19.14
N THR A 441 -19.73 21.14 19.48
CA THR A 441 -19.79 22.61 19.65
C THR A 441 -18.89 23.16 20.77
N THR A 442 -17.86 22.42 21.17
CA THR A 442 -16.93 22.76 22.25
C THR A 442 -15.60 23.24 21.68
N GLU A 443 -15.28 24.52 21.89
CA GLU A 443 -14.00 25.15 21.48
C GLU A 443 -12.75 24.50 22.10
N THR A 444 -12.91 23.54 23.02
CA THR A 444 -11.93 23.07 24.01
C THR A 444 -11.11 21.84 23.61
N GLY A 445 -11.43 21.15 22.50
CA GLY A 445 -10.74 19.92 22.10
C GLY A 445 -10.76 19.69 20.59
N ILE A 446 -10.06 18.64 20.14
CA ILE A 446 -10.07 18.12 18.76
C ILE A 446 -10.21 16.59 18.79
N SER A 447 -10.57 15.99 17.65
CA SER A 447 -10.57 14.52 17.55
C SER A 447 -9.13 13.99 17.54
N ARG A 448 -8.90 12.79 18.07
CA ARG A 448 -7.55 12.19 18.03
C ARG A 448 -7.10 11.87 16.59
N ALA A 449 -8.06 11.64 15.69
CA ALA A 449 -7.78 11.50 14.27
C ALA A 449 -7.20 12.78 13.66
N GLU A 450 -7.76 13.94 14.01
CA GLU A 450 -7.28 15.27 13.63
C GLU A 450 -5.92 15.59 14.25
N GLU A 451 -5.70 15.26 15.53
CA GLU A 451 -4.40 15.37 16.22
C GLU A 451 -3.28 14.62 15.47
N PHE A 452 -3.49 13.34 15.17
CA PHE A 452 -2.50 12.49 14.50
C PHE A 452 -2.29 12.91 13.03
N HIS A 453 -3.34 13.42 12.40
CA HIS A 453 -3.35 13.94 11.04
C HIS A 453 -2.55 15.25 10.92
N ILE A 454 -2.72 16.18 11.85
CA ILE A 454 -1.87 17.39 11.97
C ILE A 454 -0.43 16.97 12.26
N SER A 455 -0.21 16.10 13.25
CA SER A 455 1.10 15.55 13.64
C SER A 455 1.89 15.00 12.45
N PHE A 456 1.25 14.25 11.54
CA PHE A 456 1.89 13.78 10.32
C PHE A 456 2.26 14.91 9.34
N TYR A 457 1.41 15.93 9.19
CA TYR A 457 1.57 16.96 8.16
C TYR A 457 2.43 18.16 8.56
N CYS A 458 2.50 18.53 9.85
CA CYS A 458 3.40 19.59 10.31
C CYS A 458 4.88 19.16 10.38
N ARG A 459 5.15 17.85 10.53
CA ARG A 459 6.49 17.28 10.72
C ARG A 459 7.09 16.71 9.44
N PRO A 460 8.08 17.34 8.77
CA PRO A 460 8.59 16.88 7.49
C PRO A 460 9.15 15.44 7.52
N GLU A 461 9.85 15.09 8.60
CA GLU A 461 10.47 13.78 8.86
C GLU A 461 9.51 12.67 9.27
N ALA A 462 8.28 12.99 9.71
CA ALA A 462 7.35 11.97 10.19
C ALA A 462 6.99 10.95 9.11
N SER A 463 7.22 9.67 9.39
CA SER A 463 6.88 8.58 8.49
C SER A 463 5.36 8.39 8.39
N VAL A 464 4.87 7.76 7.31
CA VAL A 464 3.44 7.39 7.22
C VAL A 464 3.17 6.29 8.27
N PRO A 465 2.13 6.43 9.13
CA PRO A 465 1.75 5.39 10.07
C PRO A 465 1.46 4.07 9.33
N TRP A 466 1.84 2.93 9.91
CA TRP A 466 1.57 1.61 9.31
C TRP A 466 0.11 1.17 9.45
N VAL A 467 -0.74 2.00 10.07
CA VAL A 467 -2.15 1.71 10.37
C VAL A 467 -3.03 2.64 9.55
N ALA A 468 -3.92 2.05 8.76
CA ALA A 468 -4.80 2.79 7.85
C ALA A 468 -5.98 3.44 8.58
N ALA A 469 -6.49 2.76 9.62
CA ALA A 469 -7.63 3.20 10.42
C ALA A 469 -7.28 4.41 11.31
N PRO A 470 -8.22 5.35 11.53
CA PRO A 470 -8.01 6.46 12.45
C PRO A 470 -7.84 5.99 13.90
N PRO A 471 -7.15 6.76 14.75
CA PRO A 471 -7.19 6.55 16.19
C PRO A 471 -8.57 6.95 16.75
N PHE A 472 -8.95 6.37 17.89
CA PHE A 472 -10.17 6.72 18.60
C PHE A 472 -9.97 7.80 19.65
N GLY A 473 -11.06 8.43 20.08
CA GLY A 473 -11.12 9.37 21.19
C GLY A 473 -10.87 10.84 20.80
N PHE A 474 -10.75 11.67 21.83
CA PHE A 474 -10.62 13.13 21.74
C PHE A 474 -9.50 13.61 22.66
N THR A 475 -8.83 14.70 22.28
CA THR A 475 -7.77 15.32 23.06
C THR A 475 -8.14 16.78 23.34
N THR A 476 -8.01 17.22 24.60
CA THR A 476 -8.25 18.64 24.93
C THR A 476 -7.15 19.51 24.34
N LYS A 477 -7.46 20.74 23.91
CA LYS A 477 -6.48 21.68 23.34
C LYS A 477 -5.34 22.05 24.30
N ARG A 478 -5.49 21.78 25.60
CA ARG A 478 -4.45 21.99 26.62
C ARG A 478 -3.42 20.87 26.70
N ASN A 479 -3.77 19.70 26.16
CA ASN A 479 -2.96 18.48 26.21
C ASN A 479 -2.24 18.22 24.87
N LEU A 480 -2.54 18.99 23.82
CA LEU A 480 -1.81 18.97 22.56
C LEU A 480 -0.38 19.47 22.76
N SER A 481 0.57 18.89 22.02
CA SER A 481 1.92 19.44 21.91
C SER A 481 1.89 20.84 21.27
N LEU A 482 2.92 21.65 21.55
CA LEU A 482 2.97 23.04 21.08
C LEU A 482 2.95 23.16 19.55
N GLU A 483 3.54 22.18 18.86
CA GLU A 483 3.58 22.12 17.40
C GLU A 483 2.22 21.76 16.80
N ILE A 484 1.52 20.76 17.35
CA ILE A 484 0.15 20.43 16.92
C ILE A 484 -0.78 21.62 17.21
N PHE A 485 -0.71 22.19 18.42
CA PHE A 485 -1.51 23.35 18.82
C PHE A 485 -1.34 24.55 17.86
N ALA A 486 -0.10 24.85 17.45
CA ALA A 486 0.20 25.92 16.50
C ALA A 486 -0.30 25.65 15.06
N HIS A 487 -0.74 24.42 14.76
CA HIS A 487 -1.18 23.98 13.44
C HIS A 487 -2.67 23.55 13.36
N VAL A 488 -3.42 23.57 14.47
CA VAL A 488 -4.87 23.28 14.48
C VAL A 488 -5.62 24.22 13.52
N GLU A 489 -5.36 25.52 13.57
CA GLU A 489 -6.02 26.53 12.72
C GLU A 489 -5.49 26.56 11.27
N HIS A 490 -4.53 25.70 10.91
CA HIS A 490 -3.96 25.65 9.57
C HIS A 490 -4.64 24.65 8.62
N GLU A 491 -5.60 23.85 9.11
CA GLU A 491 -6.44 22.92 8.31
C GLU A 491 -5.64 22.06 7.31
N HIS A 492 -4.64 21.32 7.80
CA HIS A 492 -3.75 20.53 6.94
C HIS A 492 -4.49 19.38 6.24
N LEU A 493 -4.59 19.40 4.92
CA LEU A 493 -5.19 18.38 4.05
C LEU A 493 -4.48 18.32 2.68
N PRO A 494 -4.50 17.19 1.94
CA PRO A 494 -4.01 17.14 0.56
C PRO A 494 -4.67 18.20 -0.37
N ILE A 495 -3.90 19.22 -0.80
CA ILE A 495 -4.38 20.29 -1.71
C ILE A 495 -3.84 20.12 -3.14
N SER A 496 -2.53 19.94 -3.29
CA SER A 496 -1.88 19.83 -4.59
C SER A 496 -0.55 19.08 -4.47
N TRP A 497 -0.03 18.51 -5.54
CA TRP A 497 1.24 17.77 -5.48
C TRP A 497 2.06 17.84 -6.77
N ALA A 498 3.35 17.59 -6.65
CA ALA A 498 4.25 17.33 -7.78
C ALA A 498 5.28 16.26 -7.42
N ASN A 499 5.70 15.46 -8.41
CA ASN A 499 6.78 14.50 -8.26
C ASN A 499 8.13 15.16 -8.57
N PHE A 500 9.18 14.67 -7.92
CA PHE A 500 10.56 15.13 -8.01
C PHE A 500 11.51 13.92 -8.16
N TRP A 501 12.47 14.05 -9.06
CA TRP A 501 13.65 13.19 -9.12
C TRP A 501 14.55 13.49 -7.94
N VAL A 502 15.02 12.46 -7.25
CA VAL A 502 16.10 12.59 -6.24
C VAL A 502 17.42 12.27 -6.93
N LEU A 503 18.39 13.19 -6.82
CA LEU A 503 19.76 12.97 -7.29
C LEU A 503 20.61 12.30 -6.22
N ARG A 504 21.73 11.70 -6.60
CA ARG A 504 22.74 11.15 -5.66
C ARG A 504 23.32 12.18 -4.70
N SER A 505 23.22 13.47 -5.02
CA SER A 505 23.58 14.60 -4.14
C SER A 505 22.55 14.89 -3.04
N GLY A 506 21.36 14.28 -3.11
CA GLY A 506 20.19 14.66 -2.31
C GLY A 506 19.34 15.78 -2.91
N GLU A 507 19.81 16.43 -3.99
CA GLU A 507 19.05 17.48 -4.69
C GLU A 507 17.75 16.91 -5.29
N LYS A 508 16.66 17.68 -5.20
CA LYS A 508 15.34 17.30 -5.72
C LYS A 508 14.96 18.15 -6.93
N ILE A 509 14.86 17.55 -8.11
CA ILE A 509 14.49 18.23 -9.37
C ILE A 509 13.05 17.88 -9.76
N GLN A 510 12.21 18.88 -10.00
CA GLN A 510 10.80 18.68 -10.36
C GLN A 510 10.65 17.81 -11.63
N ALA A 511 9.91 16.71 -11.52
CA ALA A 511 9.70 15.70 -12.54
C ALA A 511 8.32 15.79 -13.22
N SER A 512 7.29 16.26 -12.50
CA SER A 512 5.94 16.48 -13.04
C SER A 512 5.50 17.94 -12.90
N LYS A 513 4.47 18.32 -13.65
CA LYS A 513 3.71 19.54 -13.34
C LYS A 513 3.06 19.40 -11.95
N GLN A 514 2.62 20.51 -11.39
CA GLN A 514 1.76 20.52 -10.21
C GLN A 514 0.36 20.06 -10.60
N HIS A 515 -0.19 19.10 -9.87
CA HIS A 515 -1.56 18.61 -9.99
C HIS A 515 -2.36 19.09 -8.79
N GLN A 516 -3.58 19.55 -9.01
CA GLN A 516 -4.53 19.80 -7.91
C GLN A 516 -5.05 18.44 -7.42
N TYR A 517 -5.21 18.31 -6.11
CA TYR A 517 -5.83 17.16 -5.50
C TYR A 517 -7.35 17.35 -5.53
N GLU A 518 -8.06 16.44 -6.19
CA GLU A 518 -9.52 16.41 -6.15
C GLU A 518 -9.95 15.86 -4.79
N LEU A 519 -10.09 16.75 -3.81
CA LEU A 519 -10.54 16.40 -2.47
C LEU A 519 -11.90 15.70 -2.57
N GLY A 520 -11.91 14.38 -2.38
CA GLY A 520 -13.14 13.62 -2.28
C GLY A 520 -13.97 14.16 -1.11
N VAL A 521 -15.25 14.42 -1.35
CA VAL A 521 -16.17 14.92 -0.30
C VAL A 521 -16.50 13.77 0.65
N PHE A 522 -15.55 13.48 1.54
CA PHE A 522 -15.68 12.61 2.70
C PHE A 522 -15.48 13.45 3.96
N GLN A 523 -16.50 14.27 4.25
CA GLN A 523 -16.80 14.64 5.62
C GLN A 523 -17.45 13.40 6.24
N THR A 524 -16.85 12.79 7.24
CA THR A 524 -17.45 11.63 7.89
C THR A 524 -17.14 11.65 9.38
N GLN A 525 -18.18 11.42 10.18
CA GLN A 525 -18.07 11.18 11.60
C GLN A 525 -17.46 9.79 11.81
N LEU A 526 -16.70 9.61 12.89
CA LEU A 526 -16.30 8.27 13.32
C LEU A 526 -17.54 7.43 13.64
N PHE A 527 -17.44 6.10 13.50
CA PHE A 527 -18.55 5.16 13.67
C PHE A 527 -19.29 5.40 15.01
N ASP A 528 -20.50 5.96 14.94
CA ASP A 528 -21.36 6.17 16.11
C ASP A 528 -22.24 4.94 16.36
N THR A 529 -22.33 4.55 17.63
CA THR A 529 -22.92 3.28 18.07
C THR A 529 -24.45 3.26 18.06
N LEU A 530 -25.09 4.39 17.73
CA LEU A 530 -26.51 4.63 17.94
C LEU A 530 -27.39 4.03 16.83
N GLY A 531 -27.63 2.71 16.84
CA GLY A 531 -28.72 2.15 16.02
C GLY A 531 -28.98 0.64 15.99
N TYR A 532 -28.02 -0.22 16.33
CA TYR A 532 -28.14 -1.67 16.06
C TYR A 532 -28.70 -2.49 17.23
N ASN A 533 -29.99 -2.83 17.14
CA ASN A 533 -30.73 -3.62 18.14
C ASN A 533 -30.81 -5.14 17.84
N HIS A 534 -30.03 -5.66 16.89
CA HIS A 534 -30.14 -7.07 16.48
C HIS A 534 -28.99 -7.93 17.04
N LEU A 535 -29.24 -8.54 18.21
CA LEU A 535 -28.28 -9.42 18.89
C LEU A 535 -28.35 -10.84 18.30
N SER A 536 -27.41 -11.16 17.42
CA SER A 536 -27.02 -12.54 17.07
C SER A 536 -26.08 -13.12 18.13
N GLU A 537 -25.92 -14.44 18.19
CA GLU A 537 -24.96 -15.08 19.10
C GLU A 537 -23.54 -14.93 18.52
N PHE A 538 -22.91 -13.78 18.76
CA PHE A 538 -21.61 -13.44 18.21
C PHE A 538 -20.49 -14.23 18.91
N LYS A 539 -19.70 -14.98 18.14
CA LYS A 539 -18.56 -15.73 18.68
C LYS A 539 -17.26 -14.95 18.51
N TRP A 540 -16.78 -14.38 19.61
CA TRP A 540 -15.53 -13.63 19.67
C TRP A 540 -14.34 -14.47 19.17
N SER A 541 -13.50 -13.87 18.32
CA SER A 541 -12.35 -14.53 17.67
C SER A 541 -11.05 -13.88 18.10
N LYS A 542 -10.08 -14.70 18.54
CA LYS A 542 -8.75 -14.22 18.97
C LYS A 542 -8.02 -13.45 17.87
N ASP A 543 -8.16 -13.88 16.61
CA ASP A 543 -7.64 -13.17 15.42
C ASP A 543 -8.18 -11.73 15.30
N ALA A 544 -9.38 -11.44 15.84
CA ALA A 544 -9.98 -10.11 15.79
C ALA A 544 -9.39 -9.19 16.87
N ASP A 545 -9.22 -9.69 18.10
CA ASP A 545 -8.50 -8.97 19.15
C ASP A 545 -7.08 -8.62 18.71
N GLU A 546 -6.32 -9.63 18.24
CA GLU A 546 -4.92 -9.45 17.84
C GLU A 546 -4.77 -8.38 16.75
N GLN A 547 -5.72 -8.30 15.80
CA GLN A 547 -5.71 -7.27 14.77
C GLN A 547 -6.02 -5.88 15.32
N SER A 548 -7.04 -5.74 16.19
CA SER A 548 -7.39 -4.46 16.83
C SER A 548 -6.33 -3.97 17.83
N GLN A 549 -5.74 -4.88 18.60
CA GLN A 549 -4.61 -4.63 19.48
C GLN A 549 -3.40 -4.15 18.69
N SER A 550 -3.03 -4.88 17.64
CA SER A 550 -1.88 -4.54 16.79
C SER A 550 -2.08 -3.18 16.12
N ALA A 551 -3.26 -2.91 15.56
CA ALA A 551 -3.58 -1.62 14.95
C ALA A 551 -3.55 -0.46 15.97
N THR A 552 -4.03 -0.69 17.20
CA THR A 552 -3.99 0.34 18.25
C THR A 552 -2.56 0.60 18.71
N SER A 553 -1.81 -0.44 19.06
CA SER A 553 -0.44 -0.32 19.56
C SER A 553 0.48 0.34 18.54
N HIS A 554 0.49 -0.10 17.27
CA HIS A 554 1.34 0.50 16.24
C HIS A 554 1.01 1.98 15.97
N LEU A 555 -0.28 2.36 16.00
CA LEU A 555 -0.69 3.74 15.72
C LEU A 555 -0.35 4.69 16.87
N PHE A 556 -0.61 4.30 18.12
CA PHE A 556 -0.30 5.11 19.30
C PHE A 556 1.21 5.14 19.59
N ASN A 557 1.96 4.06 19.32
CA ASN A 557 3.42 4.05 19.39
C ASN A 557 4.04 4.94 18.29
N TRP A 558 3.48 4.93 17.08
CA TRP A 558 3.89 5.87 16.02
C TRP A 558 3.74 7.32 16.47
N HIS A 559 2.63 7.69 17.14
CA HIS A 559 2.45 9.05 17.65
C HIS A 559 3.48 9.39 18.74
N ARG A 560 3.67 8.50 19.73
CA ARG A 560 4.68 8.68 20.79
C ARG A 560 6.10 8.85 20.25
N HIS A 561 6.41 8.25 19.10
CA HIS A 561 7.72 8.36 18.46
C HIS A 561 7.96 9.70 17.72
N HIS A 562 6.89 10.43 17.37
CA HIS A 562 6.96 11.66 16.58
C HIS A 562 6.41 12.90 17.30
N ASP A 563 5.85 12.75 18.51
CA ASP A 563 5.31 13.82 19.34
C ASP A 563 5.94 13.79 20.75
N ASP A 564 5.96 14.93 21.45
CA ASP A 564 6.60 15.07 22.78
C ASP A 564 5.91 14.25 23.91
N GLY A 565 4.85 13.51 23.59
CA GLY A 565 4.18 12.59 24.52
C GLY A 565 2.92 11.96 23.93
N LEU A 566 2.18 11.24 24.78
CA LEU A 566 0.84 10.76 24.47
C LEU A 566 -0.10 11.06 25.64
N TRP A 567 -1.03 11.99 25.44
CA TRP A 567 -2.05 12.35 26.42
C TRP A 567 -3.39 11.73 26.02
N LEU A 568 -3.82 10.73 26.79
CA LEU A 568 -5.11 10.08 26.59
C LEU A 568 -6.29 10.87 27.17
N ASP A 569 -6.01 11.93 27.93
CA ASP A 569 -6.97 12.78 28.62
C ASP A 569 -7.90 13.56 27.65
N ASP A 570 -9.17 13.17 27.66
CA ASP A 570 -10.28 13.80 26.96
C ASP A 570 -10.98 14.91 27.78
N GLY A 571 -10.53 15.16 29.00
CA GLY A 571 -11.09 16.12 29.95
C GLY A 571 -12.25 15.59 30.81
N THR A 572 -12.59 14.29 30.73
CA THR A 572 -13.70 13.67 31.48
C THR A 572 -13.25 12.80 32.64
N SER A 573 -12.06 12.19 32.55
CA SER A 573 -11.54 11.21 33.50
C SER A 573 -10.63 11.83 34.57
N LYS A 574 -10.36 11.11 35.67
CA LYS A 574 -9.37 11.57 36.66
C LYS A 574 -7.96 11.27 36.18
N ILE A 575 -6.99 12.04 36.66
CA ILE A 575 -5.58 11.89 36.26
C ILE A 575 -5.00 10.53 36.67
N GLU A 576 -5.49 9.93 37.76
CA GLU A 576 -5.15 8.56 38.17
C GLU A 576 -5.66 7.53 37.15
N ASP A 577 -6.92 7.66 36.70
CA ASP A 577 -7.52 6.76 35.70
C ASP A 577 -6.77 6.88 34.36
N ILE A 578 -6.44 8.11 33.94
CA ILE A 578 -5.68 8.41 32.71
C ILE A 578 -4.27 7.79 32.74
N ARG A 579 -3.60 7.78 33.91
CA ARG A 579 -2.31 7.10 34.07
C ARG A 579 -2.44 5.58 33.90
N GLN A 580 -3.51 4.97 34.39
CA GLN A 580 -3.73 3.53 34.17
C GLN A 580 -3.97 3.24 32.67
N LEU A 581 -4.71 4.09 31.96
CA LEU A 581 -4.88 3.95 30.50
C LEU A 581 -3.55 4.04 29.73
N GLN A 582 -2.57 4.83 30.20
CA GLN A 582 -1.23 4.87 29.60
C GLN A 582 -0.44 3.56 29.77
N HIS A 583 -0.76 2.76 30.79
CA HIS A 583 -0.18 1.43 31.05
C HIS A 583 -0.96 0.27 30.38
N HIS A 584 -2.00 0.55 29.62
CA HIS A 584 -2.78 -0.47 28.92
C HIS A 584 -1.95 -1.18 27.82
N PRO A 585 -1.96 -2.53 27.67
CA PRO A 585 -1.08 -3.26 26.74
C PRO A 585 -1.29 -2.95 25.25
N TRP A 586 -2.43 -2.38 24.87
CA TRP A 586 -2.68 -1.90 23.51
C TRP A 586 -2.10 -0.50 23.26
N ILE A 587 -1.58 0.18 24.29
CA ILE A 587 -1.03 1.54 24.26
C ILE A 587 0.47 1.54 24.60
N VAL A 588 0.89 0.71 25.55
CA VAL A 588 2.29 0.52 25.98
C VAL A 588 3.19 0.17 24.80
N ASP A 589 4.45 0.64 24.83
CA ASP A 589 5.44 0.26 23.82
C ASP A 589 6.11 -1.07 24.21
N PRO A 590 5.84 -2.19 23.50
CA PRO A 590 6.41 -3.48 23.85
C PRO A 590 7.94 -3.54 23.71
N PHE A 591 8.56 -2.53 23.07
CA PHE A 591 10.01 -2.44 22.86
C PHE A 591 10.72 -1.43 23.79
N HIS A 592 9.98 -0.67 24.61
CA HIS A 592 10.56 0.33 25.54
C HIS A 592 10.12 0.19 26.99
N ASP A 593 8.96 -0.38 27.28
CA ASP A 593 8.42 -0.44 28.65
C ASP A 593 8.71 -1.77 29.37
N ALA A 594 9.28 -2.78 28.68
CA ALA A 594 9.64 -4.08 29.26
C ALA A 594 10.65 -4.01 30.43
N ASP A 595 11.49 -2.96 30.45
CA ASP A 595 12.47 -2.71 31.51
C ASP A 595 11.92 -1.83 32.67
N ARG A 596 10.62 -1.48 32.67
CA ARG A 596 10.00 -0.57 33.68
C ARG A 596 9.00 -1.25 34.62
N HIS A 597 9.17 -2.54 34.90
CA HIS A 597 8.33 -3.30 35.84
C HIS A 597 8.58 -3.01 37.34
N ASP A 598 9.13 -1.84 37.69
CA ASP A 598 9.08 -1.34 39.07
C ASP A 598 7.78 -0.56 39.28
N ARG A 599 6.77 -1.21 39.86
CA ARG A 599 5.62 -0.49 40.45
C ARG A 599 6.18 0.51 41.47
N PRO A 600 5.92 1.82 41.36
CA PRO A 600 6.35 2.75 42.38
C PRO A 600 5.62 2.41 43.69
N ASN A 601 6.37 2.05 44.73
CA ASN A 601 5.82 1.85 46.08
C ASN A 601 5.08 3.13 46.51
N GLU A 602 3.75 3.04 46.64
CA GLU A 602 2.88 4.18 46.96
C GLU A 602 3.15 4.80 48.35
N ASP A 603 3.96 4.16 49.19
CA ASP A 603 4.34 4.66 50.52
C ASP A 603 5.37 5.81 50.50
N ASN A 604 6.09 6.04 49.40
CA ASN A 604 6.99 7.19 49.30
C ASN A 604 6.27 8.41 48.72
N SER A 605 5.63 9.16 49.63
CA SER A 605 5.18 10.54 49.42
C SER A 605 6.37 11.48 49.15
N CYS A 606 6.94 11.38 47.95
CA CYS A 606 7.97 12.28 47.47
C CYS A 606 7.34 13.66 47.25
N SER A 607 7.40 14.52 48.28
CA SER A 607 7.04 15.92 48.14
C SER A 607 7.89 16.52 47.01
N PRO A 608 7.28 17.27 46.07
CA PRO A 608 8.05 17.87 44.99
C PRO A 608 9.14 18.75 45.60
N ASP A 609 10.38 18.59 45.12
CA ASP A 609 11.50 19.40 45.60
C ASP A 609 11.28 20.86 45.20
N LEU A 610 10.68 21.59 46.13
CA LEU A 610 10.40 23.01 46.02
C LEU A 610 11.69 23.83 45.87
N GLY A 611 12.84 23.32 46.32
CA GLY A 611 14.15 23.91 46.05
C GLY A 611 14.46 23.84 44.55
N TYR A 612 14.46 22.65 43.97
CA TYR A 612 14.72 22.45 42.54
C TYR A 612 13.76 23.23 41.63
N ILE A 613 12.46 23.28 41.97
CA ILE A 613 11.46 24.05 41.21
C ILE A 613 11.68 25.57 41.32
N VAL A 614 12.12 26.07 42.49
CA VAL A 614 12.47 27.48 42.69
C VAL A 614 13.75 27.84 41.96
N ASP A 615 14.77 26.99 42.01
CA ASP A 615 16.04 27.19 41.31
C ASP A 615 15.85 27.19 39.80
N TRP A 616 15.08 26.23 39.25
CA TRP A 616 14.69 26.22 37.84
C TRP A 616 13.90 27.48 37.45
N LYS A 617 12.94 27.93 38.27
CA LYS A 617 12.26 29.22 38.06
C LYS A 617 13.21 30.41 38.11
N SER A 618 14.28 30.35 38.90
CA SER A 618 15.32 31.39 38.93
C SER A 618 16.14 31.38 37.63
N GLU A 619 16.49 30.19 37.13
CA GLU A 619 17.32 30.02 35.95
C GLU A 619 16.59 30.44 34.67
N VAL A 620 15.31 30.07 34.53
CA VAL A 620 14.43 30.54 33.45
C VAL A 620 14.28 32.07 33.50
N ARG A 621 14.13 32.67 34.69
CA ARG A 621 14.07 34.14 34.83
C ARG A 621 15.37 34.84 34.46
N LYS A 622 16.55 34.24 34.72
CA LYS A 622 17.84 34.78 34.25
C LYS A 622 17.86 34.83 32.72
N HIS A 623 17.44 33.76 32.05
CA HIS A 623 17.39 33.69 30.59
C HIS A 623 16.41 34.70 29.98
N CYS A 624 15.20 34.86 30.54
CA CYS A 624 14.27 35.91 30.10
C CYS A 624 14.79 37.35 30.34
N HIS A 625 15.73 37.56 31.26
CA HIS A 625 16.35 38.87 31.47
C HIS A 625 17.53 39.16 30.54
N THR A 626 18.22 38.14 30.02
CA THR A 626 19.24 38.33 28.97
C THR A 626 18.66 38.77 27.64
N ASP A 627 17.48 38.27 27.25
CA ASP A 627 16.82 38.67 25.98
C ASP A 627 16.26 40.11 26.00
N LEU A 628 16.11 40.70 27.19
CA LEU A 628 15.75 42.12 27.36
C LEU A 628 16.97 43.06 27.42
N GLN A 629 18.20 42.52 27.38
CA GLN A 629 19.44 43.30 27.36
C GLN A 629 20.27 43.12 26.06
N SER A 630 19.90 42.17 25.20
CA SER A 630 20.49 41.98 23.86
C SER A 630 19.82 42.85 22.78
N GLY A 631 18.85 43.70 23.13
CA GLY A 631 18.21 44.66 22.23
C GLY A 631 19.05 45.91 21.97
N VAL A 632 20.09 45.80 21.13
CA VAL A 632 20.77 46.91 20.43
C VAL A 632 21.06 46.51 18.98
#